data_AF-A0A8H5T9A3-F1
#
_entry.id   AF-A0A8H5T9A3-F1
#
_cell.length_a   1.000
_cell.length_b   1.000
_cell.length_c   1.000
_cell.angle_alpha   90.00
_cell.angle_beta   90.00
_cell.angle_gamma   90.00
#
_symmetry.space_group_name_H-M   'P 1'
#
loop_
_entity.id
_entity.type
_entity.pdbx_description
1 polymer ?
#
loop_
_entity_poly.entity_id
_entity_poly.type
_entity_poly.pdbx_seq_one_letter_code
_entity_poly.pdbx_strand_id
1 'polypeptide(L)'
;MVRDLKVTGLPCDTLKDKLEYALLPNGINQQEQFLPAGSLQSICNETAVFTDLSRYFDDQQAKQYTKYVCDQGKPAKKIFSILALINRIELIRNFQDAGFFDQDLPLTKNTEELGLRSRCPQDQRSIPLATSPQNVKTIRDFNLKQWCVHVPYFETGVDGSYEDLVLESDVIMPWESAGQNIITGGYGYVQKVKIHKDRHSFTILPAKAKTRDIFKQELVAFRKVRPGPNLVELVSAFEISGKDQFMLLFPWAEGGSMDDMMNRPSKDVFRGQQQSSKDFVQWIISQCRGLVEALGEIHQVSIVPRMDEGASSSQARSFGIHLDIKPANILYFSQETANHPLGVLKIADFGLTKFHSQSSRTRKSRSSAYRCSQQYRSPEHDIGYIISRKVDIWALGCIFSELFTWMLLEHKARERFRKARMQDTLFSGDWDCIENGFENDVEDNFFQRHINIIGWNQGTEVTRKAEAETLESSSSTYSNKINQTQTPRLKPSVSQWIAKLEHEICHEMLRPEREDRADCKRILDYFNTFVEIQVSGNWGIDL
;
A
#
# COMPACT_ATOMS: atom_id res chain seq x y z
N MET A 1 -19.22 -0.72 19.64
CA MET A 1 -20.38 -1.50 20.10
C MET A 1 -20.97 -2.23 18.92
N VAL A 2 -20.53 -3.47 18.71
CA VAL A 2 -21.09 -4.38 17.71
C VAL A 2 -22.52 -4.69 18.16
N ARG A 3 -23.52 -4.30 17.36
CA ARG A 3 -24.88 -4.81 17.54
C ARG A 3 -24.87 -6.27 17.09
N ASP A 4 -24.48 -7.17 17.99
CA ASP A 4 -24.89 -8.57 17.92
C ASP A 4 -26.41 -8.60 18.18
N LEU A 5 -27.18 -8.22 17.15
CA LEU A 5 -28.62 -8.33 17.17
C LEU A 5 -28.95 -9.81 17.02
N LYS A 6 -29.15 -10.47 18.16
CA LYS A 6 -30.14 -11.54 18.24
C LYS A 6 -31.43 -10.97 17.67
N VAL A 7 -31.76 -11.34 16.43
CA VAL A 7 -33.02 -10.99 15.75
C VAL A 7 -34.15 -11.78 16.39
N THR A 8 -34.41 -11.52 17.67
CA THR A 8 -35.52 -12.10 18.42
C THR A 8 -36.15 -10.98 19.23
N GLY A 9 -37.23 -10.38 18.70
CA GLY A 9 -38.10 -9.46 19.45
C GLY A 9 -38.27 -8.03 18.93
N LEU A 10 -38.14 -7.77 17.62
CA LEU A 10 -38.63 -6.53 17.00
C LEU A 10 -39.97 -6.79 16.28
N PRO A 11 -40.85 -5.77 16.13
CA PRO A 11 -42.15 -5.89 15.47
C PRO A 11 -41.97 -5.91 13.94
N CYS A 12 -41.25 -6.91 13.43
CA CYS A 12 -41.02 -7.10 12.00
C CYS A 12 -41.80 -8.34 11.56
N ASP A 13 -43.08 -8.15 11.22
CA ASP A 13 -44.00 -9.24 10.84
C ASP A 13 -43.72 -9.76 9.41
N THR A 14 -42.98 -9.01 8.59
CA THR A 14 -42.64 -9.40 7.22
C THR A 14 -41.14 -9.54 7.00
N LEU A 15 -40.75 -10.38 6.03
CA LEU A 15 -39.36 -10.51 5.58
C LEU A 15 -38.78 -9.20 5.08
N LYS A 16 -39.61 -8.37 4.42
CA LYS A 16 -39.21 -7.04 3.98
C LYS A 16 -38.76 -6.18 5.15
N ASP A 17 -39.54 -6.11 6.23
CA ASP A 17 -39.20 -5.28 7.40
C ASP A 17 -37.87 -5.74 8.02
N LYS A 18 -37.64 -7.06 8.07
CA LYS A 18 -36.37 -7.64 8.54
C LYS A 18 -35.20 -7.24 7.65
N LEU A 19 -35.36 -7.29 6.32
CA LEU A 19 -34.33 -6.88 5.36
C LEU A 19 -34.05 -5.38 5.42
N GLU A 20 -35.09 -4.54 5.51
CA GLU A 20 -34.97 -3.09 5.63
C GLU A 20 -34.29 -2.69 6.94
N TYR A 21 -34.64 -3.34 8.06
CA TYR A 21 -33.99 -3.11 9.34
C TYR A 21 -32.51 -3.53 9.35
N ALA A 22 -32.15 -4.52 8.54
CA ALA A 22 -30.78 -5.02 8.42
C ALA A 22 -29.90 -4.20 7.46
N LEU A 23 -30.45 -3.24 6.72
CA LEU A 23 -29.67 -2.33 5.89
C LEU A 23 -28.79 -1.44 6.76
N LEU A 24 -27.50 -1.37 6.42
CA LEU A 24 -26.54 -0.49 7.07
C LEU A 24 -26.28 0.73 6.19
N PRO A 25 -26.21 1.95 6.77
CA PRO A 25 -25.79 3.13 6.02
C PRO A 25 -24.33 3.00 5.58
N ASN A 26 -24.00 3.52 4.40
CA ASN A 26 -22.63 3.63 3.93
C ASN A 26 -21.89 4.71 4.74
N GLY A 27 -20.66 4.39 5.17
CA GLY A 27 -19.84 5.22 6.03
C GLY A 27 -19.30 6.50 5.40
N ILE A 28 -19.44 6.67 4.07
CA ILE A 28 -19.10 7.90 3.33
C ILE A 28 -20.37 8.64 2.92
N ASN A 29 -21.30 7.94 2.27
CA ASN A 29 -22.57 8.51 1.81
C ASN A 29 -23.75 7.91 2.58
N GLN A 30 -24.25 8.60 3.61
CA GLN A 30 -25.34 8.08 4.44
C GLN A 30 -26.67 7.88 3.70
N GLN A 31 -26.83 8.42 2.49
CA GLN A 31 -28.00 8.16 1.65
C GLN A 31 -27.93 6.78 0.98
N GLU A 32 -26.73 6.23 0.80
CA GLU A 32 -26.52 4.87 0.33
C GLU A 32 -26.60 3.90 1.50
N GLN A 33 -27.21 2.74 1.25
CA GLN A 33 -27.32 1.67 2.23
C GLN A 33 -27.00 0.35 1.56
N PHE A 34 -26.44 -0.58 2.32
CA PHE A 34 -26.12 -1.92 1.84
C PHE A 34 -26.52 -3.00 2.84
N LEU A 35 -26.80 -4.19 2.34
CA LEU A 35 -27.21 -5.36 3.11
C LEU A 35 -26.00 -6.27 3.35
N PRO A 36 -25.59 -6.50 4.62
CA PRO A 36 -24.51 -7.43 4.97
C PRO A 36 -24.80 -8.88 4.57
N ALA A 37 -23.76 -9.67 4.28
CA ALA A 37 -23.95 -11.05 3.80
C ALA A 37 -24.40 -11.97 4.92
N GLY A 38 -23.88 -11.79 6.15
CA GLY A 38 -24.33 -12.54 7.32
C GLY A 38 -25.80 -12.26 7.63
N SER A 39 -26.23 -11.00 7.55
CA SER A 39 -27.64 -10.63 7.69
C SER A 39 -28.51 -11.26 6.62
N LEU A 40 -28.10 -11.19 5.34
CA LEU A 40 -28.79 -11.82 4.23
C LEU A 40 -28.95 -13.34 4.44
N GLN A 41 -27.88 -14.04 4.82
CA GLN A 41 -27.90 -15.48 5.06
C GLN A 41 -28.78 -15.87 6.25
N SER A 42 -28.74 -15.09 7.33
CA SER A 42 -29.53 -15.30 8.55
C SER A 42 -31.02 -15.06 8.31
N ILE A 43 -31.36 -13.98 7.60
CA ILE A 43 -32.74 -13.57 7.32
C ILE A 43 -33.36 -14.46 6.23
N CYS A 44 -32.64 -14.71 5.13
CA CYS A 44 -33.09 -15.56 4.02
C CYS A 44 -32.60 -17.01 4.19
N ASN A 45 -32.95 -17.61 5.32
CA ASN A 45 -32.81 -19.05 5.57
C ASN A 45 -33.97 -19.85 4.93
N GLU A 46 -33.81 -21.16 4.80
CA GLU A 46 -34.77 -22.04 4.11
C GLU A 46 -36.20 -21.93 4.67
N THR A 47 -36.36 -21.88 6.00
CA THR A 47 -37.66 -21.75 6.66
C THR A 47 -38.34 -20.42 6.38
N ALA A 48 -37.59 -19.31 6.43
CA ALA A 48 -38.11 -17.98 6.15
C ALA A 48 -38.52 -17.84 4.67
N VAL A 49 -37.67 -18.32 3.76
CA VAL A 49 -37.92 -18.34 2.32
C VAL A 49 -39.18 -19.14 2.00
N PHE A 50 -39.33 -20.35 2.55
CA PHE A 50 -40.52 -21.17 2.35
C PHE A 50 -41.80 -20.47 2.87
N THR A 51 -41.76 -19.94 4.09
CA THR A 51 -42.90 -19.24 4.70
C THR A 51 -43.41 -18.10 3.85
N ASP A 52 -42.52 -17.26 3.30
CA ASP A 52 -42.93 -16.13 2.46
C ASP A 52 -43.38 -16.57 1.06
N LEU A 53 -42.77 -17.61 0.48
CA LEU A 53 -43.21 -18.16 -0.81
C LEU A 53 -44.60 -18.79 -0.74
N SER A 54 -44.93 -19.48 0.36
CA SER A 54 -46.26 -20.06 0.59
C SER A 54 -47.40 -19.02 0.63
N ARG A 55 -47.09 -17.72 0.75
CA ARG A 55 -48.09 -16.64 0.63
C ARG A 55 -48.53 -16.37 -0.80
N TYR A 56 -47.73 -16.77 -1.79
CA TYR A 56 -47.93 -16.47 -3.22
C TYR A 56 -48.13 -17.72 -4.09
N PHE A 57 -47.69 -18.88 -3.62
CA PHE A 57 -47.66 -20.13 -4.38
C PHE A 57 -48.24 -21.28 -3.56
N ASP A 58 -48.67 -22.35 -4.24
CA ASP A 58 -49.05 -23.59 -3.55
C ASP A 58 -47.85 -24.29 -2.89
N ASP A 59 -48.10 -25.24 -2.00
CA ASP A 59 -47.06 -25.94 -1.23
C ASP A 59 -46.00 -26.64 -2.10
N GLN A 60 -46.39 -27.15 -3.27
CA GLN A 60 -45.46 -27.85 -4.16
C GLN A 60 -44.54 -26.86 -4.86
N GLN A 61 -45.11 -25.78 -5.39
CA GLN A 61 -44.39 -24.68 -6.00
C GLN A 61 -43.48 -23.96 -4.98
N ALA A 62 -43.98 -23.67 -3.79
CA ALA A 62 -43.20 -23.04 -2.73
C ALA A 62 -41.97 -23.89 -2.34
N LYS A 63 -42.11 -25.22 -2.25
CA LYS A 63 -40.96 -26.13 -2.03
C LYS A 63 -39.96 -26.09 -3.18
N GLN A 64 -40.42 -26.07 -4.42
CA GLN A 64 -39.56 -25.97 -5.60
C GLN A 64 -38.77 -24.65 -5.62
N TYR A 65 -39.44 -23.52 -5.43
CA TYR A 65 -38.80 -22.21 -5.43
C TYR A 65 -37.87 -22.02 -4.22
N THR A 66 -38.18 -22.62 -3.06
CA THR A 66 -37.29 -22.61 -1.90
C THR A 66 -35.97 -23.31 -2.20
N LYS A 67 -36.01 -24.49 -2.86
CA LYS A 67 -34.80 -25.21 -3.28
C LYS A 67 -33.95 -24.39 -4.24
N TYR A 68 -34.59 -23.68 -5.16
CA TYR A 68 -33.92 -22.77 -6.10
C TYR A 68 -33.23 -21.61 -5.39
N VAL A 69 -33.93 -20.93 -4.49
CA VAL A 69 -33.40 -19.79 -3.75
C VAL A 69 -32.25 -20.21 -2.83
N CYS A 70 -32.41 -21.33 -2.13
CA CYS A 70 -31.47 -21.84 -1.13
C CYS A 70 -30.48 -22.88 -1.66
N ASP A 71 -30.31 -22.99 -2.98
CA ASP A 71 -29.37 -23.93 -3.58
C ASP A 71 -27.93 -23.69 -3.07
N GLN A 72 -27.20 -24.78 -2.81
CA GLN A 72 -25.86 -24.72 -2.21
C GLN A 72 -24.77 -24.31 -3.21
N GLY A 73 -24.97 -24.53 -4.51
CA GLY A 73 -24.00 -24.20 -5.56
C GLY A 73 -24.37 -22.94 -6.32
N LYS A 74 -25.64 -22.79 -6.70
CA LYS A 74 -26.17 -21.67 -7.47
C LYS A 74 -27.39 -21.05 -6.77
N PRO A 75 -27.20 -20.33 -5.66
CA PRO A 75 -28.29 -19.69 -4.96
C PRO A 75 -28.89 -18.53 -5.76
N ALA A 76 -30.16 -18.24 -5.48
CA ALA A 76 -30.87 -17.04 -5.94
C ALA A 76 -31.34 -16.18 -4.75
N LYS A 77 -30.56 -16.16 -3.65
CA LYS A 77 -30.91 -15.47 -2.40
C LYS A 77 -30.91 -13.95 -2.56
N LYS A 78 -29.89 -13.38 -3.21
CA LYS A 78 -29.84 -11.93 -3.49
C LYS A 78 -31.02 -11.51 -4.36
N ILE A 79 -31.32 -12.28 -5.42
CA ILE A 79 -32.49 -12.03 -6.28
C ILE A 79 -33.78 -12.05 -5.45
N PHE A 80 -33.98 -13.10 -4.64
CA PHE A 80 -35.14 -13.22 -3.77
C PHE A 80 -35.26 -12.04 -2.79
N SER A 81 -34.17 -11.59 -2.18
CA SER A 81 -34.18 -10.44 -1.28
C SER A 81 -34.50 -9.13 -1.98
N ILE A 82 -34.02 -8.92 -3.21
CA ILE A 82 -34.38 -7.75 -4.02
C ILE A 82 -35.89 -7.76 -4.27
N LEU A 83 -36.44 -8.91 -4.67
CA LEU A 83 -37.88 -9.09 -4.90
C LEU A 83 -38.71 -8.87 -3.63
N ALA A 84 -38.23 -9.34 -2.48
CA ALA A 84 -38.86 -9.09 -1.18
C ALA A 84 -38.86 -7.59 -0.83
N LEU A 85 -37.73 -6.91 -1.02
CA LEU A 85 -37.59 -5.48 -0.74
C LEU A 85 -38.51 -4.59 -1.61
N ILE A 86 -38.79 -5.01 -2.85
CA ILE A 86 -39.71 -4.29 -3.75
C ILE A 86 -41.15 -4.80 -3.68
N ASN A 87 -41.47 -5.74 -2.77
CA ASN A 87 -42.79 -6.38 -2.62
C ASN A 87 -43.29 -7.12 -3.88
N ARG A 88 -42.42 -7.83 -4.59
CA ARG A 88 -42.74 -8.58 -5.83
C ARG A 88 -42.20 -10.01 -5.82
N ILE A 89 -42.34 -10.73 -4.70
CA ILE A 89 -41.82 -12.10 -4.52
C ILE A 89 -42.38 -13.07 -5.57
N GLU A 90 -43.61 -12.85 -6.05
CA GLU A 90 -44.26 -13.69 -7.05
C GLU A 90 -43.52 -13.74 -8.40
N LEU A 91 -42.60 -12.81 -8.64
CA LEU A 91 -41.77 -12.79 -9.84
C LEU A 91 -40.60 -13.77 -9.80
N ILE A 92 -40.33 -14.44 -8.67
CA ILE A 92 -39.22 -15.39 -8.55
C ILE A 92 -39.27 -16.50 -9.60
N ARG A 93 -40.47 -16.93 -10.00
CA ARG A 93 -40.68 -17.91 -11.07
C ARG A 93 -40.06 -17.45 -12.40
N ASN A 94 -40.19 -16.17 -12.74
CA ASN A 94 -39.67 -15.60 -13.98
C ASN A 94 -38.14 -15.64 -14.00
N PHE A 95 -37.48 -15.48 -12.86
CA PHE A 95 -36.03 -15.61 -12.74
C PHE A 95 -35.59 -17.07 -12.84
N GLN A 96 -36.32 -18.00 -12.20
CA GLN A 96 -36.03 -19.43 -12.31
C GLN A 96 -36.21 -19.95 -13.73
N ASP A 97 -37.32 -19.61 -14.39
CA ASP A 97 -37.63 -20.05 -15.75
C ASP A 97 -36.59 -19.52 -16.76
N ALA A 98 -36.10 -18.29 -16.55
CA ALA A 98 -35.04 -17.69 -17.34
C ALA A 98 -33.62 -18.12 -16.91
N GLY A 99 -33.50 -18.91 -15.83
CA GLY A 99 -32.25 -19.48 -15.34
C GLY A 99 -31.28 -18.47 -14.74
N PHE A 100 -31.75 -17.43 -14.05
CA PHE A 100 -30.93 -16.36 -13.46
C PHE A 100 -30.61 -16.55 -11.98
N PHE A 101 -29.32 -16.64 -11.64
CA PHE A 101 -28.84 -16.84 -10.27
C PHE A 101 -28.15 -15.60 -9.71
N ASP A 102 -27.77 -15.61 -8.43
CA ASP A 102 -27.12 -14.46 -7.77
C ASP A 102 -25.80 -14.03 -8.43
N GLN A 103 -25.12 -14.95 -9.11
CA GLN A 103 -23.90 -14.72 -9.89
C GLN A 103 -24.15 -13.92 -11.18
N ASP A 104 -25.39 -13.89 -11.67
CA ASP A 104 -25.77 -13.18 -12.90
C ASP A 104 -26.15 -11.70 -12.62
N LEU A 105 -26.22 -11.31 -11.35
CA LEU A 105 -26.36 -9.90 -10.95
C LEU A 105 -25.03 -9.15 -11.18
N PRO A 106 -25.07 -7.84 -11.52
CA PRO A 106 -26.26 -7.01 -11.68
C PRO A 106 -26.91 -7.17 -13.07
N LEU A 107 -28.24 -7.02 -13.11
CA LEU A 107 -29.02 -7.02 -14.35
C LEU A 107 -29.19 -5.59 -14.89
N THR A 108 -29.57 -5.48 -16.16
CA THR A 108 -29.91 -4.21 -16.80
C THR A 108 -31.27 -4.29 -17.50
N LYS A 109 -31.82 -3.14 -17.89
CA LYS A 109 -33.03 -3.09 -18.72
C LYS A 109 -32.77 -3.73 -20.09
N ASN A 110 -33.74 -4.45 -20.63
CA ASN A 110 -33.71 -4.87 -22.01
C ASN A 110 -33.91 -3.68 -22.97
N THR A 111 -33.64 -3.87 -24.26
CA THR A 111 -33.69 -2.81 -25.29
C THR A 111 -35.05 -2.12 -25.37
N GLU A 112 -36.12 -2.85 -25.08
CA GLU A 112 -37.49 -2.36 -25.11
C GLU A 112 -37.92 -1.69 -23.78
N GLU A 113 -37.08 -1.72 -22.76
CA GLU A 113 -37.39 -1.34 -21.36
C GLU A 113 -38.58 -2.09 -20.73
N LEU A 114 -38.94 -3.25 -21.30
CA LEU A 114 -40.05 -4.11 -20.86
C LEU A 114 -39.60 -5.32 -20.02
N GLY A 115 -38.30 -5.44 -19.73
CA GLY A 115 -37.77 -6.56 -18.97
C GLY A 115 -36.37 -6.30 -18.43
N LEU A 116 -35.86 -7.28 -17.70
CA LEU A 116 -34.47 -7.32 -17.27
C LEU A 116 -33.68 -8.26 -18.19
N ARG A 117 -32.40 -8.02 -18.38
CA ARG A 117 -31.51 -8.90 -19.13
C ARG A 117 -30.13 -8.97 -18.50
N SER A 118 -29.39 -9.99 -18.90
CA SER A 118 -27.96 -10.08 -18.58
C SER A 118 -27.21 -8.87 -19.11
N ARG A 119 -26.21 -8.41 -18.36
CA ARG A 119 -25.29 -7.36 -18.80
C ARG A 119 -24.16 -7.92 -19.66
N CYS A 120 -23.89 -9.22 -19.60
CA CYS A 120 -22.86 -9.85 -20.41
C CYS A 120 -23.27 -9.80 -21.90
N PRO A 121 -22.48 -9.18 -22.80
CA PRO A 121 -22.84 -9.05 -24.21
C PRO A 121 -23.07 -10.40 -24.93
N GLN A 122 -22.43 -11.46 -24.45
CA GLN A 122 -22.54 -12.81 -24.99
C GLN A 122 -23.80 -13.55 -24.48
N ASP A 123 -24.44 -13.04 -23.44
CA ASP A 123 -25.59 -13.65 -22.80
C ASP A 123 -26.88 -12.94 -23.21
N GLN A 124 -27.72 -13.64 -23.98
CA GLN A 124 -28.98 -13.11 -24.49
C GLN A 124 -30.17 -13.40 -23.58
N ARG A 125 -29.96 -14.04 -22.41
CA ARG A 125 -31.05 -14.30 -21.46
C ARG A 125 -31.74 -13.00 -21.06
N SER A 126 -33.06 -13.02 -21.04
CA SER A 126 -33.89 -11.92 -20.59
C SER A 126 -35.11 -12.41 -19.83
N ILE A 127 -35.59 -11.57 -18.93
CA ILE A 127 -36.75 -11.78 -18.08
C ILE A 127 -37.81 -10.79 -18.55
N PRO A 128 -38.79 -11.22 -19.36
CA PRO A 128 -39.89 -10.37 -19.76
C PRO A 128 -40.77 -10.12 -18.54
N LEU A 129 -40.90 -8.86 -18.13
CA LEU A 129 -41.67 -8.46 -16.95
C LEU A 129 -42.88 -7.60 -17.32
N ALA A 130 -42.83 -6.81 -18.39
CA ALA A 130 -43.82 -5.79 -18.67
C ALA A 130 -44.86 -6.18 -19.74
N THR A 131 -46.12 -6.21 -19.30
CA THR A 131 -47.34 -6.05 -20.12
C THR A 131 -48.21 -4.88 -19.62
N SER A 132 -47.76 -4.15 -18.58
CA SER A 132 -48.50 -3.05 -17.94
C SER A 132 -47.57 -1.98 -17.33
N PRO A 133 -48.04 -0.73 -17.08
CA PRO A 133 -47.26 0.35 -16.47
C PRO A 133 -46.69 0.01 -15.08
N GLN A 134 -47.40 -0.82 -14.30
CA GLN A 134 -46.96 -1.24 -12.97
C GLN A 134 -45.66 -2.07 -13.03
N ASN A 135 -45.44 -2.80 -14.13
CA ASN A 135 -44.24 -3.62 -14.31
C ASN A 135 -43.01 -2.79 -14.71
N VAL A 136 -43.21 -1.65 -15.37
CA VAL A 136 -42.12 -0.68 -15.64
C VAL A 136 -41.58 -0.10 -14.33
N LYS A 137 -42.48 0.21 -13.38
CA LYS A 137 -42.07 0.63 -12.03
C LYS A 137 -41.26 -0.48 -11.34
N THR A 138 -41.71 -1.72 -11.41
CA THR A 138 -40.97 -2.86 -10.82
C THR A 138 -39.58 -3.06 -11.43
N ILE A 139 -39.42 -2.92 -12.75
CA ILE A 139 -38.09 -2.99 -13.39
C ILE A 139 -37.18 -1.88 -12.85
N ARG A 140 -37.70 -0.65 -12.71
CA ARG A 140 -36.96 0.48 -12.12
C ARG A 140 -36.58 0.20 -10.67
N ASP A 141 -37.54 -0.23 -9.85
CA ASP A 141 -37.32 -0.49 -8.43
C ASP A 141 -36.32 -1.64 -8.24
N PHE A 142 -36.39 -2.70 -9.04
CA PHE A 142 -35.39 -3.78 -9.04
C PHE A 142 -34.00 -3.25 -9.40
N ASN A 143 -33.89 -2.47 -10.49
CA ASN A 143 -32.61 -1.92 -10.93
C ASN A 143 -31.96 -1.00 -9.87
N LEU A 144 -32.75 -0.23 -9.12
CA LEU A 144 -32.23 0.59 -8.02
C LEU A 144 -31.88 -0.24 -6.78
N LYS A 145 -32.75 -1.18 -6.41
CA LYS A 145 -32.61 -1.95 -5.17
C LYS A 145 -31.54 -3.05 -5.26
N GLN A 146 -31.18 -3.50 -6.47
CA GLN A 146 -30.13 -4.51 -6.62
C GLN A 146 -28.79 -4.06 -6.03
N TRP A 147 -28.46 -2.77 -6.09
CA TRP A 147 -27.17 -2.25 -5.62
C TRP A 147 -26.99 -2.29 -4.11
N CYS A 148 -28.08 -2.26 -3.33
CA CYS A 148 -27.98 -2.44 -1.88
C CYS A 148 -27.81 -3.90 -1.47
N VAL A 149 -28.08 -4.86 -2.36
CA VAL A 149 -27.98 -6.31 -2.07
C VAL A 149 -26.75 -6.94 -2.75
N HIS A 150 -26.53 -6.62 -4.03
CA HIS A 150 -25.37 -7.02 -4.82
C HIS A 150 -24.20 -6.07 -4.55
N VAL A 151 -23.56 -6.31 -3.43
CA VAL A 151 -22.46 -5.50 -2.90
C VAL A 151 -21.15 -6.27 -3.09
N PRO A 152 -20.06 -5.61 -3.50
CA PRO A 152 -18.80 -6.28 -3.84
C PRO A 152 -18.18 -6.99 -2.63
N TYR A 153 -17.41 -8.03 -2.92
CA TYR A 153 -16.60 -8.78 -1.97
C TYR A 153 -15.13 -8.65 -2.38
N PHE A 154 -14.25 -8.35 -1.43
CA PHE A 154 -12.82 -8.12 -1.70
C PHE A 154 -11.96 -9.29 -1.17
N GLU A 155 -11.41 -10.07 -2.10
CA GLU A 155 -10.42 -11.12 -1.83
C GLU A 155 -8.98 -10.62 -2.05
N THR A 156 -8.01 -11.27 -1.41
CA THR A 156 -6.59 -11.05 -1.72
C THR A 156 -6.27 -11.56 -3.10
N GLY A 157 -5.69 -10.69 -3.92
CA GLY A 157 -5.09 -11.09 -5.18
C GLY A 157 -5.36 -10.05 -6.26
N VAL A 158 -4.34 -9.81 -7.08
CA VAL A 158 -4.43 -8.94 -8.26
C VAL A 158 -4.23 -9.70 -9.56
N ASP A 159 -4.35 -11.03 -9.51
CA ASP A 159 -4.00 -11.94 -10.60
C ASP A 159 -5.02 -11.96 -11.76
N GLY A 160 -6.21 -11.39 -11.53
CA GLY A 160 -7.27 -11.22 -12.55
C GLY A 160 -6.87 -10.35 -13.74
N SER A 161 -7.69 -10.36 -14.79
CA SER A 161 -7.56 -9.42 -15.90
C SER A 161 -7.85 -7.98 -15.42
N TYR A 162 -7.56 -6.95 -16.22
CA TYR A 162 -7.96 -5.58 -15.85
C TYR A 162 -9.49 -5.42 -15.89
N GLU A 163 -10.17 -6.17 -16.76
CA GLU A 163 -11.63 -6.13 -16.93
C GLU A 163 -12.36 -6.60 -15.67
N ASP A 164 -11.79 -7.59 -14.97
CA ASP A 164 -12.31 -8.09 -13.68
C ASP A 164 -12.24 -7.05 -12.55
N LEU A 165 -11.50 -5.95 -12.75
CA LEU A 165 -11.32 -4.89 -11.76
C LEU A 165 -12.28 -3.71 -12.00
N VAL A 166 -13.12 -3.74 -13.04
CA VAL A 166 -14.05 -2.64 -13.33
C VAL A 166 -15.39 -2.91 -12.63
N LEU A 167 -15.71 -2.06 -11.67
CA LEU A 167 -17.00 -2.04 -10.99
C LEU A 167 -17.95 -1.04 -11.67
N GLU A 168 -19.24 -1.29 -11.51
CA GLU A 168 -20.30 -0.50 -12.12
C GLU A 168 -20.49 0.85 -11.41
N SER A 169 -21.00 1.85 -12.14
CA SER A 169 -21.16 3.23 -11.62
C SER A 169 -22.03 3.31 -10.36
N ASP A 170 -23.05 2.45 -10.28
CA ASP A 170 -24.06 2.46 -9.22
C ASP A 170 -23.71 1.51 -8.06
N VAL A 171 -22.54 0.87 -8.11
CA VAL A 171 -22.11 -0.04 -7.05
C VAL A 171 -22.07 0.69 -5.71
N ILE A 172 -22.69 0.11 -4.69
CA ILE A 172 -22.59 0.61 -3.32
C ILE A 172 -21.47 -0.14 -2.64
N MET A 173 -20.45 0.61 -2.22
CA MET A 173 -19.31 0.03 -1.52
C MET A 173 -19.69 -0.33 -0.08
N PRO A 174 -19.16 -1.43 0.49
CA PRO A 174 -19.45 -1.85 1.86
C PRO A 174 -18.62 -1.06 2.90
N TRP A 175 -18.58 0.27 2.80
CA TRP A 175 -17.89 1.12 3.77
C TRP A 175 -18.71 1.20 5.07
N GLU A 176 -18.14 0.72 6.18
CA GLU A 176 -18.70 0.88 7.53
C GLU A 176 -18.38 2.28 8.08
N SER A 177 -17.17 2.78 7.80
CA SER A 177 -16.77 4.15 8.13
C SER A 177 -15.63 4.61 7.23
N ALA A 178 -15.44 5.92 7.13
CA ALA A 178 -14.29 6.51 6.47
C ALA A 178 -13.70 7.65 7.31
N GLY A 179 -12.38 7.74 7.31
CA GLY A 179 -11.63 8.82 7.92
C GLY A 179 -11.52 10.04 7.00
N GLN A 180 -10.78 11.04 7.46
CA GLN A 180 -10.44 12.22 6.65
C GLN A 180 -9.54 11.83 5.47
N ASN A 181 -9.69 12.57 4.37
CA ASN A 181 -8.81 12.44 3.21
C ASN A 181 -7.43 13.01 3.55
N ILE A 182 -6.41 12.17 3.43
CA ILE A 182 -5.01 12.56 3.49
C ILE A 182 -4.59 12.87 2.05
N ILE A 183 -4.37 14.15 1.74
CA ILE A 183 -3.94 14.57 0.41
C ILE A 183 -2.48 14.15 0.22
N THR A 184 -2.23 13.26 -0.74
CA THR A 184 -0.89 12.77 -1.06
C THR A 184 -0.36 13.49 -2.30
N GLY A 185 0.10 14.74 -2.12
CA GLY A 185 0.69 15.54 -3.20
C GLY A 185 -0.15 15.63 -4.49
N GLY A 186 0.50 15.79 -5.65
CA GLY A 186 -0.15 15.95 -6.96
C GLY A 186 -0.74 14.66 -7.57
N TYR A 187 -0.82 13.57 -6.82
CA TYR A 187 -1.06 12.23 -7.38
C TYR A 187 -2.30 11.51 -6.80
N GLY A 188 -3.12 12.18 -5.99
CA GLY A 188 -4.37 11.63 -5.44
C GLY A 188 -4.56 11.85 -3.94
N TYR A 189 -5.47 11.09 -3.33
CA TYR A 189 -5.71 11.10 -1.88
C TYR A 189 -5.73 9.67 -1.31
N VAL A 190 -5.34 9.55 -0.05
CA VAL A 190 -5.47 8.32 0.74
C VAL A 190 -6.55 8.55 1.79
N GLN A 191 -7.53 7.67 1.86
CA GLN A 191 -8.58 7.71 2.87
C GLN A 191 -8.58 6.41 3.65
N LYS A 192 -8.55 6.49 4.98
CA LYS A 192 -8.74 5.31 5.83
C LYS A 192 -10.19 4.85 5.72
N VAL A 193 -10.45 3.67 5.19
CA VAL A 193 -11.81 3.11 5.16
C VAL A 193 -11.90 1.84 6.01
N LYS A 194 -13.02 1.66 6.68
CA LYS A 194 -13.35 0.40 7.33
C LYS A 194 -14.36 -0.30 6.43
N ILE A 195 -13.99 -1.47 5.93
CA ILE A 195 -14.89 -2.31 5.15
C ILE A 195 -15.69 -3.18 6.12
N HIS A 196 -16.95 -3.45 5.80
CA HIS A 196 -17.78 -4.33 6.60
C HIS A 196 -17.21 -5.76 6.64
N LYS A 197 -17.10 -6.35 7.85
CA LYS A 197 -16.45 -7.66 8.11
C LYS A 197 -16.88 -8.80 7.19
N ASP A 198 -18.15 -8.83 6.79
CA ASP A 198 -18.69 -9.89 5.91
C ASP A 198 -18.27 -9.74 4.43
N ARG A 199 -17.49 -8.70 4.08
CA ARG A 199 -17.18 -8.31 2.70
C ARG A 199 -15.69 -8.23 2.39
N HIS A 200 -14.86 -8.75 3.29
CA HIS A 200 -13.42 -8.92 3.08
C HIS A 200 -12.89 -10.02 4.00
N SER A 201 -11.66 -10.48 3.73
CA SER A 201 -10.92 -11.38 4.62
C SER A 201 -9.89 -10.69 5.53
N PHE A 202 -9.82 -9.34 5.56
CA PHE A 202 -8.76 -8.57 6.26
C PHE A 202 -9.22 -7.75 7.48
N THR A 203 -8.37 -6.89 8.05
CA THR A 203 -8.74 -5.95 9.14
C THR A 203 -8.31 -4.53 8.74
N ILE A 204 -9.27 -3.71 8.25
CA ILE A 204 -9.16 -2.27 7.92
C ILE A 204 -8.19 -1.92 6.78
N LEU A 205 -8.70 -1.29 5.70
CA LEU A 205 -7.93 -0.99 4.49
C LEU A 205 -8.00 0.51 4.13
N PRO A 206 -6.90 1.24 3.89
CA PRO A 206 -6.94 2.49 3.15
C PRO A 206 -7.41 2.27 1.71
N ALA A 207 -8.21 3.21 1.23
CA ALA A 207 -8.49 3.43 -0.18
C ALA A 207 -7.61 4.57 -0.70
N LYS A 208 -6.75 4.28 -1.67
CA LYS A 208 -5.93 5.28 -2.38
C LYS A 208 -6.58 5.56 -3.73
N ALA A 209 -7.16 6.76 -3.88
CA ALA A 209 -7.72 7.21 -5.15
C ALA A 209 -6.61 7.83 -6.01
N LYS A 210 -6.59 7.45 -7.29
CA LYS A 210 -5.54 7.82 -8.26
C LYS A 210 -6.16 8.27 -9.58
N THR A 211 -5.38 9.01 -10.37
CA THR A 211 -5.65 9.21 -11.80
C THR A 211 -5.37 7.92 -12.59
N ARG A 212 -6.06 7.71 -13.71
CA ARG A 212 -5.99 6.48 -14.53
C ARG A 212 -4.58 5.97 -14.85
N ASP A 213 -3.71 6.84 -15.35
CA ASP A 213 -2.37 6.44 -15.83
C ASP A 213 -1.48 5.96 -14.68
N ILE A 214 -1.52 6.70 -13.56
CA ILE A 214 -0.78 6.36 -12.33
C ILE A 214 -1.33 5.06 -11.74
N PHE A 215 -2.65 4.89 -11.71
CA PHE A 215 -3.28 3.66 -11.25
C PHE A 215 -2.80 2.44 -12.05
N LYS A 216 -2.82 2.52 -13.38
CA LYS A 216 -2.36 1.42 -14.25
C LYS A 216 -0.87 1.15 -14.05
N GLN A 217 -0.05 2.18 -13.95
CA GLN A 217 1.39 2.02 -13.72
C GLN A 217 1.67 1.35 -12.36
N GLU A 218 1.04 1.83 -11.29
CA GLU A 218 1.20 1.32 -9.92
C GLU A 218 0.67 -0.13 -9.82
N LEU A 219 -0.48 -0.45 -10.43
CA LEU A 219 -1.02 -1.82 -10.51
C LEU A 219 -0.08 -2.79 -11.26
N VAL A 220 0.50 -2.36 -12.38
CA VAL A 220 1.48 -3.18 -13.12
C VAL A 220 2.72 -3.45 -12.28
N ALA A 221 3.15 -2.49 -11.44
CA ALA A 221 4.27 -2.70 -10.54
C ALA A 221 3.96 -3.75 -9.48
N PHE A 222 2.81 -3.67 -8.82
CA PHE A 222 2.38 -4.68 -7.83
C PHE A 222 2.22 -6.08 -8.42
N ARG A 223 1.78 -6.21 -9.69
CA ARG A 223 1.70 -7.50 -10.38
C ARG A 223 3.07 -8.11 -10.74
N LYS A 224 4.12 -7.29 -10.83
CA LYS A 224 5.46 -7.71 -11.24
C LYS A 224 6.39 -8.02 -10.07
N VAL A 225 6.22 -7.32 -8.96
CA VAL A 225 7.07 -7.47 -7.77
C VAL A 225 6.55 -8.62 -6.93
N ARG A 226 7.46 -9.48 -6.44
CA ARG A 226 7.08 -10.58 -5.55
C ARG A 226 6.70 -10.02 -4.16
N PRO A 227 5.58 -10.46 -3.56
CA PRO A 227 5.23 -10.07 -2.20
C PRO A 227 6.34 -10.44 -1.19
N GLY A 228 6.44 -9.67 -0.12
CA GLY A 228 7.45 -9.87 0.91
C GLY A 228 7.15 -9.10 2.20
N PRO A 229 7.80 -9.46 3.32
CA PRO A 229 7.47 -8.94 4.64
C PRO A 229 7.63 -7.42 4.75
N ASN A 230 8.64 -6.84 4.10
CA ASN A 230 8.95 -5.41 4.08
C ASN A 230 8.46 -4.70 2.80
N LEU A 231 7.51 -5.29 2.08
CA LEU A 231 6.81 -4.67 0.97
C LEU A 231 5.33 -4.52 1.31
N VAL A 232 4.74 -3.36 1.03
CA VAL A 232 3.29 -3.21 1.14
C VAL A 232 2.62 -4.11 0.11
N GLU A 233 1.63 -4.86 0.54
CA GLU A 233 0.86 -5.76 -0.32
C GLU A 233 -0.41 -5.05 -0.79
N LEU A 234 -0.65 -5.09 -2.09
CA LEU A 234 -1.90 -4.64 -2.69
C LEU A 234 -2.97 -5.70 -2.42
N VAL A 235 -3.99 -5.34 -1.64
CA VAL A 235 -5.09 -6.26 -1.29
C VAL A 235 -6.03 -6.41 -2.48
N SER A 236 -6.45 -5.28 -3.06
CA SER A 236 -7.38 -5.24 -4.18
C SER A 236 -7.22 -3.93 -4.95
N ALA A 237 -7.64 -3.93 -6.21
CA ALA A 237 -7.61 -2.77 -7.08
C ALA A 237 -8.89 -2.75 -7.91
N PHE A 238 -9.49 -1.58 -8.12
CA PHE A 238 -10.66 -1.47 -8.99
C PHE A 238 -10.86 -0.07 -9.56
N GLU A 239 -11.56 0.00 -10.68
CA GLU A 239 -12.06 1.22 -11.33
C GLU A 239 -13.58 1.26 -11.19
N ILE A 240 -14.16 2.42 -10.88
CA ILE A 240 -15.62 2.58 -10.93
C ILE A 240 -15.98 3.23 -12.28
N SER A 241 -16.66 2.43 -13.11
CA SER A 241 -17.09 2.81 -14.46
C SER A 241 -17.88 4.11 -14.44
N GLY A 242 -17.59 5.00 -15.39
CA GLY A 242 -18.29 6.28 -15.55
C GLY A 242 -18.01 7.34 -14.47
N LYS A 243 -17.18 7.04 -13.46
CA LYS A 243 -16.86 7.99 -12.35
C LYS A 243 -15.41 8.47 -12.32
N ASP A 244 -14.55 8.03 -13.24
CA ASP A 244 -13.11 8.35 -13.28
C ASP A 244 -12.40 8.12 -11.93
N GLN A 245 -12.86 7.11 -11.19
CA GLN A 245 -12.37 6.76 -9.85
C GLN A 245 -11.58 5.45 -9.91
N PHE A 246 -10.28 5.53 -9.68
CA PHE A 246 -9.37 4.38 -9.66
C PHE A 246 -8.83 4.19 -8.25
N MET A 247 -9.05 3.01 -7.67
CA MET A 247 -8.85 2.76 -6.25
C MET A 247 -7.91 1.57 -6.05
N LEU A 248 -6.87 1.78 -5.23
CA LEU A 248 -6.01 0.73 -4.71
C LEU A 248 -6.29 0.56 -3.22
N LEU A 249 -6.52 -0.68 -2.79
CA LEU A 249 -6.75 -1.04 -1.39
C LEU A 249 -5.49 -1.68 -0.80
N PHE A 250 -5.00 -1.13 0.31
CA PHE A 250 -3.84 -1.65 1.04
C PHE A 250 -4.23 -1.96 2.49
N PRO A 251 -3.40 -2.67 3.28
CA PRO A 251 -3.54 -2.71 4.74
C PRO A 251 -3.22 -1.35 5.37
N TRP A 252 -3.91 -0.97 6.45
CA TRP A 252 -3.65 0.30 7.14
C TRP A 252 -2.37 0.23 7.96
N ALA A 253 -1.46 1.21 7.82
CA ALA A 253 -0.28 1.33 8.66
C ALA A 253 -0.61 2.17 9.91
N GLU A 254 -0.75 1.54 11.07
CA GLU A 254 -1.13 2.21 12.33
C GLU A 254 -0.09 3.24 12.79
N GLY A 255 1.18 2.96 12.53
CA GLY A 255 2.30 3.81 12.89
C GLY A 255 2.50 5.01 11.97
N GLY A 256 1.73 5.11 10.87
CA GLY A 256 1.92 6.12 9.83
C GLY A 256 3.14 5.81 8.95
N SER A 257 3.76 6.85 8.40
CA SER A 257 5.03 6.73 7.68
C SER A 257 6.21 6.63 8.64
N MET A 258 7.37 6.24 8.12
CA MET A 258 8.63 6.23 8.86
C MET A 258 9.03 7.67 9.25
N ASP A 259 8.60 8.67 8.48
CA ASP A 259 8.74 10.07 8.88
C ASP A 259 7.94 10.37 10.15
N ASP A 260 6.67 9.95 10.20
CA ASP A 260 5.80 10.10 11.38
C ASP A 260 6.36 9.38 12.61
N MET A 261 6.97 8.20 12.40
CA MET A 261 7.66 7.45 13.43
C MET A 261 8.87 8.22 13.98
N MET A 262 9.75 8.68 13.09
CA MET A 262 10.99 9.37 13.47
C MET A 262 10.77 10.82 13.96
N ASN A 263 9.56 11.36 13.82
CA ASN A 263 9.16 12.63 14.42
C ASN A 263 8.84 12.52 15.92
N ARG A 264 8.79 11.30 16.46
CA ARG A 264 8.60 11.00 17.89
C ARG A 264 9.94 10.59 18.53
N PRO A 265 10.09 10.67 19.86
CA PRO A 265 11.24 10.10 20.57
C PRO A 265 11.45 8.61 20.25
N SER A 266 12.71 8.20 20.07
CA SER A 266 13.10 6.81 19.75
C SER A 266 12.61 5.81 20.81
N LYS A 267 12.63 6.25 22.07
CA LYS A 267 12.22 5.48 23.25
C LYS A 267 10.75 5.13 23.26
N ASP A 268 9.90 5.89 22.58
CA ASP A 268 8.45 5.64 22.55
C ASP A 268 8.11 4.37 21.76
N VAL A 269 8.96 3.98 20.80
CA VAL A 269 8.76 2.78 19.97
C VAL A 269 8.83 1.51 20.82
N PHE A 270 9.81 1.40 21.72
CA PHE A 270 10.08 0.16 22.44
C PHE A 270 9.61 0.14 23.91
N ARG A 271 9.51 1.31 24.56
CA ARG A 271 9.01 1.37 25.95
C ARG A 271 7.52 1.07 26.07
N GLY A 272 6.72 1.49 25.09
CA GLY A 272 5.29 1.19 25.05
C GLY A 272 4.99 -0.31 24.94
N GLN A 273 5.96 -1.10 24.50
CA GLN A 273 5.83 -2.54 24.29
C GLN A 273 6.68 -3.39 25.25
N GLN A 274 7.18 -2.80 26.35
CA GLN A 274 7.98 -3.49 27.37
C GLN A 274 9.24 -4.19 26.80
N GLN A 275 9.78 -3.69 25.69
CA GLN A 275 11.00 -4.22 25.07
C GLN A 275 12.25 -3.52 25.61
N SER A 276 13.40 -4.20 25.57
CA SER A 276 14.66 -3.61 25.99
C SER A 276 15.31 -2.75 24.90
N SER A 277 16.27 -1.90 25.28
CA SER A 277 17.12 -1.17 24.32
C SER A 277 17.87 -2.11 23.38
N LYS A 278 18.17 -3.35 23.81
CA LYS A 278 18.78 -4.39 22.97
C LYS A 278 17.85 -4.84 21.87
N ASP A 279 16.60 -5.15 22.23
CA ASP A 279 15.58 -5.61 21.29
C ASP A 279 15.27 -4.54 20.25
N PHE A 280 15.28 -3.26 20.66
CA PHE A 280 15.12 -2.13 19.75
C PHE A 280 16.25 -2.03 18.71
N VAL A 281 17.52 -2.17 19.11
CA VAL A 281 18.63 -2.15 18.16
C VAL A 281 18.59 -3.36 17.22
N GLN A 282 18.28 -4.54 17.74
CA GLN A 282 18.08 -5.74 16.90
C GLN A 282 16.94 -5.55 15.90
N TRP A 283 15.85 -4.92 16.34
CA TRP A 283 14.75 -4.56 15.47
C TRP A 283 15.18 -3.60 14.36
N ILE A 284 15.89 -2.50 14.67
CA ILE A 284 16.42 -1.56 13.66
C ILE A 284 17.25 -2.28 12.60
N ILE A 285 18.16 -3.18 13.02
CA ILE A 285 19.00 -3.97 12.10
C ILE A 285 18.13 -4.85 11.21
N SER A 286 17.17 -5.56 11.81
CA SER A 286 16.25 -6.43 11.09
C SER A 286 15.42 -5.64 10.06
N GLN A 287 14.96 -4.44 10.42
CA GLN A 287 14.24 -3.57 9.48
C GLN A 287 15.14 -3.08 8.35
N CYS A 288 16.38 -2.64 8.63
CA CYS A 288 17.31 -2.25 7.57
C CYS A 288 17.57 -3.39 6.59
N ARG A 289 17.85 -4.59 7.10
CA ARG A 289 18.05 -5.79 6.27
C ARG A 289 16.80 -6.08 5.42
N GLY A 290 15.62 -6.10 6.05
CA GLY A 290 14.35 -6.36 5.38
C GLY A 290 14.01 -5.33 4.29
N LEU A 291 14.30 -4.04 4.51
CA LEU A 291 14.15 -2.99 3.49
C LEU A 291 15.08 -3.21 2.29
N VAL A 292 16.31 -3.69 2.52
CA VAL A 292 17.24 -4.03 1.42
C VAL A 292 16.75 -5.25 0.64
N GLU A 293 16.21 -6.28 1.32
CA GLU A 293 15.59 -7.45 0.67
C GLU A 293 14.39 -7.05 -0.18
N ALA A 294 13.48 -6.25 0.39
CA ALA A 294 12.32 -5.69 -0.30
C ALA A 294 12.72 -4.90 -1.56
N LEU A 295 13.74 -4.05 -1.46
CA LEU A 295 14.27 -3.32 -2.61
C LEU A 295 14.89 -4.27 -3.65
N GLY A 296 15.55 -5.34 -3.19
CA GLY A 296 16.09 -6.40 -4.04
C GLY A 296 15.03 -7.08 -4.90
N GLU A 297 13.84 -7.35 -4.33
CA GLU A 297 12.70 -7.92 -5.05
C GLU A 297 12.14 -6.96 -6.13
N ILE A 298 12.15 -5.65 -5.87
CA ILE A 298 11.81 -4.64 -6.89
C ILE A 298 12.87 -4.64 -8.00
N HIS A 299 14.14 -4.72 -7.61
CA HIS A 299 15.29 -4.64 -8.51
C HIS A 299 15.49 -5.87 -9.40
N GLN A 300 14.91 -7.01 -9.03
CA GLN A 300 15.08 -8.30 -9.72
C GLN A 300 13.73 -8.93 -10.05
N VAL A 301 13.10 -8.47 -11.14
CA VAL A 301 11.83 -9.06 -11.61
C VAL A 301 12.09 -10.16 -12.63
N SER A 302 11.74 -11.39 -12.26
CA SER A 302 11.66 -12.50 -13.20
C SER A 302 10.26 -12.52 -13.82
N ILE A 303 10.16 -12.17 -15.11
CA ILE A 303 8.89 -12.32 -15.83
C ILE A 303 8.73 -13.81 -16.14
N VAL A 304 7.75 -14.46 -15.49
CA VAL A 304 7.22 -15.73 -16.00
C VAL A 304 6.26 -15.34 -17.13
N PRO A 305 6.50 -15.74 -18.39
CA PRO A 305 5.54 -15.47 -19.46
C PRO A 305 4.18 -16.07 -19.09
N ARG A 306 3.11 -15.27 -19.15
CA ARG A 306 1.75 -15.83 -19.13
C ARG A 306 1.62 -16.73 -20.37
N MET A 307 0.99 -17.89 -20.21
CA MET A 307 0.96 -19.00 -21.18
C MET A 307 0.24 -18.71 -22.53
N ASP A 308 -0.17 -17.48 -22.83
CA ASP A 308 -1.00 -17.18 -24.01
C ASP A 308 -0.28 -16.54 -25.20
N GLU A 309 1.03 -16.26 -25.11
CA GLU A 309 1.80 -15.84 -26.28
C GLU A 309 2.87 -16.86 -26.61
N GLY A 310 2.59 -17.68 -27.64
CA GLY A 310 3.54 -18.62 -28.22
C GLY A 310 4.74 -17.89 -28.83
N ALA A 311 5.79 -17.68 -28.03
CA ALA A 311 7.12 -17.32 -28.51
C ALA A 311 8.22 -17.67 -27.49
N SER A 312 9.13 -18.55 -27.94
CA SER A 312 10.51 -18.82 -27.51
C SER A 312 10.95 -18.56 -26.06
N SER A 313 11.44 -19.64 -25.46
CA SER A 313 12.09 -19.76 -24.15
C SER A 313 13.40 -18.97 -23.99
N SER A 314 13.30 -17.68 -23.67
CA SER A 314 14.34 -16.99 -22.90
C SER A 314 13.69 -16.17 -21.80
N GLN A 315 13.95 -16.50 -20.53
CA GLN A 315 13.56 -15.68 -19.37
C GLN A 315 14.14 -14.26 -19.56
N ALA A 316 13.33 -13.35 -20.09
CA ALA A 316 13.72 -11.95 -20.19
C ALA A 316 13.70 -11.36 -18.78
N ARG A 317 14.87 -11.22 -18.17
CA ARG A 317 15.01 -10.53 -16.87
C ARG A 317 14.62 -9.07 -17.05
N SER A 318 13.70 -8.62 -16.20
CA SER A 318 13.31 -7.23 -16.10
C SER A 318 13.87 -6.65 -14.81
N PHE A 319 14.37 -5.43 -14.87
CA PHE A 319 14.93 -4.72 -13.72
C PHE A 319 14.00 -3.58 -13.36
N GLY A 320 13.51 -3.58 -12.12
CA GLY A 320 12.73 -2.47 -11.58
C GLY A 320 13.61 -1.41 -10.93
N ILE A 321 13.18 -0.15 -10.98
CA ILE A 321 13.75 0.97 -10.21
C ILE A 321 12.56 1.69 -9.56
N HIS A 322 12.61 1.89 -8.23
CA HIS A 322 11.51 2.49 -7.47
C HIS A 322 11.42 4.01 -7.68
N LEU A 323 12.57 4.70 -7.72
CA LEU A 323 12.75 6.14 -7.98
C LEU A 323 12.23 7.10 -6.90
N ASP A 324 11.40 6.64 -5.96
CA ASP A 324 10.87 7.51 -4.88
C ASP A 324 11.04 6.91 -3.48
N ILE A 325 12.21 6.32 -3.21
CA ILE A 325 12.55 5.83 -1.86
C ILE A 325 12.80 7.02 -0.94
N LYS A 326 11.95 7.15 0.09
CA LYS A 326 12.01 8.21 1.12
C LYS A 326 11.25 7.78 2.38
N PRO A 327 11.48 8.40 3.54
CA PRO A 327 10.79 8.03 4.78
C PRO A 327 9.26 8.12 4.70
N ALA A 328 8.72 9.07 3.91
CA ALA A 328 7.28 9.19 3.70
C ALA A 328 6.66 8.00 2.93
N ASN A 329 7.47 7.26 2.15
CA ASN A 329 7.06 6.08 1.38
C ASN A 329 7.50 4.76 2.04
N ILE A 330 7.99 4.80 3.29
CA ILE A 330 8.20 3.61 4.11
C ILE A 330 7.15 3.67 5.21
N LEU A 331 6.25 2.69 5.28
CA LEU A 331 5.14 2.69 6.23
C LEU A 331 5.46 1.83 7.45
N TYR A 332 5.04 2.28 8.63
CA TYR A 332 5.23 1.58 9.89
C TYR A 332 3.95 0.86 10.32
N PHE A 333 3.97 -0.47 10.20
CA PHE A 333 2.94 -1.36 10.71
C PHE A 333 3.29 -1.72 12.15
N SER A 334 2.81 -0.92 13.10
CA SER A 334 3.19 -0.98 14.51
C SER A 334 2.50 -2.09 15.30
N GLN A 335 1.61 -2.87 14.68
CA GLN A 335 0.98 -4.01 15.33
C GLN A 335 2.01 -5.09 15.62
N GLU A 336 1.99 -5.60 16.85
CA GLU A 336 2.82 -6.71 17.29
C GLU A 336 2.44 -7.99 16.53
N THR A 337 3.45 -8.66 15.96
CA THR A 337 3.32 -10.00 15.40
C THR A 337 4.28 -10.93 16.12
N ALA A 338 4.04 -12.25 16.06
CA ALA A 338 4.89 -13.24 16.72
C ALA A 338 6.40 -13.11 16.37
N ASN A 339 6.72 -12.57 15.19
CA ASN A 339 8.09 -12.40 14.71
C ASN A 339 8.62 -10.95 14.85
N HIS A 340 7.72 -9.98 15.11
CA HIS A 340 8.06 -8.56 15.19
C HIS A 340 7.23 -7.89 16.27
N PRO A 341 7.68 -7.92 17.54
CA PRO A 341 6.97 -7.24 18.63
C PRO A 341 6.81 -5.76 18.31
N LEU A 342 7.93 -5.10 17.97
CA LEU A 342 8.00 -3.69 17.61
C LEU A 342 7.45 -3.36 16.19
N GLY A 343 6.68 -4.24 15.56
CA GLY A 343 6.10 -4.02 14.24
C GLY A 343 7.08 -4.11 13.06
N VAL A 344 6.66 -3.69 11.87
CA VAL A 344 7.43 -3.85 10.62
C VAL A 344 7.41 -2.58 9.76
N LEU A 345 8.55 -2.22 9.17
CA LEU A 345 8.67 -1.17 8.16
C LEU A 345 8.52 -1.75 6.76
N LYS A 346 7.64 -1.17 5.94
CA LYS A 346 7.36 -1.65 4.58
C LYS A 346 7.50 -0.56 3.52
N ILE A 347 8.19 -0.85 2.42
CA ILE A 347 8.26 0.06 1.26
C ILE A 347 6.89 0.12 0.58
N ALA A 348 6.46 1.34 0.25
CA ALA A 348 5.18 1.66 -0.35
C ALA A 348 5.34 2.67 -1.50
N ASP A 349 4.21 2.95 -2.17
CA ASP A 349 4.06 3.91 -3.28
C ASP A 349 4.91 3.62 -4.53
N PHE A 350 4.36 2.75 -5.37
CA PHE A 350 5.00 2.31 -6.61
C PHE A 350 4.62 3.22 -7.80
N GLY A 351 4.04 4.40 -7.55
CA GLY A 351 3.53 5.29 -8.59
C GLY A 351 4.61 5.81 -9.55
N LEU A 352 5.88 5.84 -9.12
CA LEU A 352 7.02 6.22 -9.97
C LEU A 352 7.87 5.04 -10.43
N THR A 353 7.55 3.81 -9.99
CA THR A 353 8.33 2.61 -10.30
C THR A 353 8.36 2.34 -11.80
N LYS A 354 9.55 2.03 -12.34
CA LYS A 354 9.77 1.70 -13.74
C LYS A 354 10.44 0.35 -13.90
N PHE A 355 10.02 -0.41 -14.92
CA PHE A 355 10.61 -1.70 -15.28
C PHE A 355 11.24 -1.63 -16.66
N HIS A 356 12.43 -2.21 -16.77
CA HIS A 356 13.26 -2.16 -17.96
C HIS A 356 13.79 -3.55 -18.31
N SER A 357 13.81 -3.90 -19.60
CA SER A 357 14.52 -5.10 -20.06
C SER A 357 16.03 -4.87 -20.02
N GLN A 358 16.81 -5.96 -20.04
CA GLN A 358 18.27 -5.89 -20.04
C GLN A 358 18.84 -5.06 -21.21
N SER A 359 18.12 -4.98 -22.33
CA SER A 359 18.47 -4.18 -23.52
C SER A 359 18.08 -2.70 -23.40
N SER A 360 17.14 -2.33 -22.52
CA SER A 360 16.73 -0.94 -22.28
C SER A 360 17.44 -0.36 -21.06
N ARG A 361 18.77 -0.21 -21.13
CA ARG A 361 19.53 0.53 -20.11
C ARG A 361 19.29 2.04 -20.32
N THR A 362 18.21 2.53 -19.71
CA THR A 362 17.87 3.94 -19.40
C THR A 362 18.40 5.00 -20.39
N ARG A 363 17.60 5.31 -21.42
CA ARG A 363 17.69 6.57 -22.17
C ARG A 363 16.92 7.69 -21.44
N LYS A 364 17.51 8.89 -21.58
CA LYS A 364 17.12 10.20 -21.04
C LYS A 364 15.61 10.42 -20.88
N SER A 365 15.22 10.91 -19.72
CA SER A 365 14.30 12.04 -19.68
C SER A 365 14.56 12.91 -18.44
N ARG A 366 15.00 14.16 -18.67
CA ARG A 366 15.06 15.20 -17.61
C ARG A 366 13.70 15.30 -16.89
N SER A 367 12.57 15.04 -17.59
CA SER A 367 11.22 15.08 -17.01
C SER A 367 10.91 14.00 -15.95
N SER A 368 11.67 12.90 -15.88
CA SER A 368 11.54 11.95 -14.76
C SER A 368 12.37 12.31 -13.54
N ALA A 369 13.51 12.99 -13.71
CA ALA A 369 14.34 13.45 -12.59
C ALA A 369 13.58 14.48 -11.72
N TYR A 370 12.76 15.33 -12.34
CA TYR A 370 11.95 16.33 -11.62
C TYR A 370 10.82 15.74 -10.76
N ARG A 371 10.43 14.47 -10.95
CA ARG A 371 9.32 13.85 -10.21
C ARG A 371 9.73 13.19 -8.89
N CYS A 372 11.03 13.02 -8.64
CA CYS A 372 11.55 12.37 -7.42
C CYS A 372 11.78 13.40 -6.30
N SER A 373 11.60 13.01 -5.04
CA SER A 373 11.86 13.88 -3.88
C SER A 373 13.32 14.38 -3.86
N GLN A 374 13.51 15.70 -3.86
CA GLN A 374 14.83 16.35 -3.93
C GLN A 374 15.79 15.89 -2.81
N GLN A 375 15.28 15.68 -1.60
CA GLN A 375 16.07 15.33 -0.40
C GLN A 375 16.84 14.00 -0.45
N TYR A 376 16.44 13.06 -1.32
CA TYR A 376 16.98 11.71 -1.39
C TYR A 376 17.58 11.38 -2.76
N ARG A 377 17.79 12.40 -3.60
CA ARG A 377 18.37 12.23 -4.94
C ARG A 377 19.85 11.85 -4.83
N SER A 378 20.25 10.99 -5.75
CA SER A 378 21.64 10.60 -5.95
C SER A 378 22.35 11.59 -6.88
N PRO A 379 23.69 11.74 -6.81
CA PRO A 379 24.43 12.65 -7.69
C PRO A 379 24.06 12.49 -9.17
N GLU A 380 23.95 11.24 -9.66
CA GLU A 380 23.63 10.98 -11.08
C GLU A 380 22.24 11.48 -11.55
N HIS A 381 21.32 11.82 -10.63
CA HIS A 381 20.04 12.44 -10.98
C HIS A 381 20.21 13.88 -11.46
N ASP A 382 21.19 14.60 -10.93
CA ASP A 382 21.33 16.05 -11.12
C ASP A 382 22.24 16.38 -12.31
N ILE A 383 23.23 15.52 -12.57
CA ILE A 383 24.20 15.63 -13.69
C ILE A 383 23.70 15.01 -15.01
N GLY A 384 22.49 14.43 -15.05
CA GLY A 384 21.85 13.99 -16.30
C GLY A 384 22.38 12.69 -16.92
N TYR A 385 22.98 11.81 -16.12
CA TYR A 385 23.55 10.52 -16.54
C TYR A 385 22.51 9.37 -16.59
N ILE A 386 23.00 8.16 -16.92
CA ILE A 386 22.23 6.91 -16.94
C ILE A 386 21.68 6.60 -15.53
N ILE A 387 20.37 6.76 -15.35
CA ILE A 387 19.68 6.36 -14.12
C ILE A 387 19.71 4.83 -14.00
N SER A 388 20.11 4.30 -12.85
CA SER A 388 20.14 2.85 -12.61
C SER A 388 19.57 2.54 -11.24
N ARG A 389 19.37 1.24 -10.93
CA ARG A 389 18.95 0.75 -9.60
C ARG A 389 19.75 1.33 -8.42
N LYS A 390 20.98 1.77 -8.68
CA LYS A 390 21.89 2.40 -7.71
C LYS A 390 21.35 3.71 -7.12
N VAL A 391 20.39 4.37 -7.79
CA VAL A 391 19.75 5.57 -7.24
C VAL A 391 18.90 5.24 -6.02
N ASP A 392 18.21 4.10 -6.03
CA ASP A 392 17.42 3.65 -4.88
C ASP A 392 18.33 3.25 -3.70
N ILE A 393 19.54 2.74 -4.00
CA ILE A 393 20.55 2.39 -2.99
C ILE A 393 21.07 3.64 -2.29
N TRP A 394 21.36 4.70 -3.04
CA TRP A 394 21.73 6.00 -2.47
C TRP A 394 20.64 6.55 -1.55
N ALA A 395 19.39 6.54 -2.02
CA ALA A 395 18.24 6.98 -1.24
C ALA A 395 18.09 6.18 0.06
N LEU A 396 18.28 4.86 0.02
CA LEU A 396 18.24 4.02 1.21
C LEU A 396 19.40 4.31 2.16
N GLY A 397 20.61 4.60 1.65
CA GLY A 397 21.76 5.02 2.46
C GLY A 397 21.48 6.32 3.23
N CYS A 398 20.84 7.28 2.55
CA CYS A 398 20.39 8.53 3.16
C CYS A 398 19.40 8.29 4.32
N ILE A 399 18.42 7.40 4.09
CA ILE A 399 17.41 7.03 5.10
C ILE A 399 18.07 6.33 6.29
N PHE A 400 19.02 5.44 6.03
CA PHE A 400 19.75 4.74 7.10
C PHE A 400 20.54 5.73 7.97
N SER A 401 21.26 6.68 7.37
CA SER A 401 21.95 7.73 8.13
C SER A 401 20.98 8.54 9.02
N GLU A 402 19.80 8.89 8.51
CA GLU A 402 18.77 9.57 9.31
C GLU A 402 18.21 8.69 10.44
N LEU A 403 17.94 7.41 10.15
CA LEU A 403 17.41 6.45 11.11
C LEU A 403 18.38 6.25 12.28
N PHE A 404 19.67 6.09 12.00
CA PHE A 404 20.69 5.93 13.04
C PHE A 404 20.90 7.23 13.83
N THR A 405 20.88 8.39 13.16
CA THR A 405 20.92 9.69 13.84
C THR A 405 19.75 9.83 14.80
N TRP A 406 18.54 9.45 14.39
CA TRP A 406 17.35 9.48 15.24
C TRP A 406 17.44 8.48 16.40
N MET A 407 17.87 7.25 16.13
CA MET A 407 18.02 6.19 17.13
C MET A 407 19.00 6.59 18.25
N LEU A 408 20.11 7.27 17.90
CA LEU A 408 21.18 7.61 18.82
C LEU A 408 21.02 8.99 19.48
N LEU A 409 20.51 9.97 18.74
CA LEU A 409 20.54 11.39 19.10
C LEU A 409 19.15 12.06 19.09
N GLU A 410 18.10 11.27 18.88
CA GLU A 410 16.68 11.68 18.87
C GLU A 410 16.31 12.63 17.71
N HIS A 411 14.99 12.93 17.60
CA HIS A 411 14.42 13.70 16.49
C HIS A 411 15.09 15.06 16.24
N LYS A 412 15.52 15.78 17.29
CA LYS A 412 16.16 17.11 17.13
C LYS A 412 17.48 17.03 16.36
N ALA A 413 18.26 15.98 16.59
CA ALA A 413 19.52 15.78 15.88
C ALA A 413 19.27 15.37 14.43
N ARG A 414 18.29 14.49 14.18
CA ARG A 414 17.83 14.15 12.82
C ARG A 414 17.40 15.39 12.03
N GLU A 415 16.61 16.28 12.64
CA GLU A 415 16.16 17.50 11.97
C GLU A 415 17.31 18.47 11.66
N ARG A 416 18.31 18.57 12.55
CA ARG A 416 19.54 19.32 12.26
C ARG A 416 20.32 18.68 11.11
N PHE A 417 20.46 17.36 11.11
CA PHE A 417 21.13 16.62 10.05
C PHE A 417 20.43 16.83 8.69
N ARG A 418 19.09 16.75 8.64
CA ARG A 418 18.30 17.06 7.44
C ARG A 418 18.50 18.49 6.96
N LYS A 419 18.47 19.47 7.85
CA LYS A 419 18.70 20.87 7.50
C LYS A 419 20.10 21.10 6.96
N ALA A 420 21.12 20.52 7.60
CA ALA A 420 22.50 20.60 7.16
C ALA A 420 22.67 20.05 5.74
N ARG A 421 22.02 18.92 5.43
CA ARG A 421 21.98 18.37 4.07
C ARG A 421 21.36 19.30 3.04
N MET A 422 20.19 19.87 3.36
CA MET A 422 19.48 20.77 2.43
C MET A 422 20.18 22.11 2.22
N GLN A 423 20.98 22.55 3.20
CA GLN A 423 21.70 23.82 3.17
C GLN A 423 23.09 23.72 2.54
N ASP A 424 23.55 22.51 2.21
CA ASP A 424 24.78 22.35 1.43
C ASP A 424 24.58 23.01 0.06
N THR A 425 25.48 23.91 -0.32
CA THR A 425 25.35 24.79 -1.50
C THR A 425 25.34 24.02 -2.82
N LEU A 426 25.70 22.74 -2.81
CA LEU A 426 25.58 21.82 -3.96
C LEU A 426 24.24 21.06 -4.00
N PHE A 427 23.44 21.17 -2.94
CA PHE A 427 22.08 20.62 -2.84
C PHE A 427 21.00 21.62 -3.26
N SER A 428 21.34 22.91 -3.37
CA SER A 428 20.36 23.99 -3.55
C SER A 428 19.63 23.98 -4.89
N GLY A 429 20.08 23.19 -5.87
CA GLY A 429 19.47 23.19 -7.20
C GLY A 429 19.42 24.61 -7.78
N ASP A 430 20.45 25.42 -7.53
CA ASP A 430 20.54 26.75 -8.13
C ASP A 430 20.96 26.59 -9.60
N TRP A 431 19.98 26.59 -10.49
CA TRP A 431 20.14 26.19 -11.90
C TRP A 431 20.77 27.28 -12.78
N ASP A 432 20.89 28.51 -12.28
CA ASP A 432 21.49 29.65 -13.00
C ASP A 432 23.02 29.44 -13.23
N CYS A 433 23.65 28.53 -12.49
CA CYS A 433 25.06 28.19 -12.63
C CYS A 433 25.37 27.38 -13.90
N ILE A 434 24.39 26.63 -14.43
CA ILE A 434 24.61 25.67 -15.52
C ILE A 434 24.59 26.35 -16.90
N GLU A 435 23.89 27.48 -17.06
CA GLU A 435 23.96 28.27 -18.30
C GLU A 435 25.35 28.86 -18.56
N ASN A 436 26.22 28.92 -17.55
CA ASN A 436 27.57 29.51 -17.63
C ASN A 436 28.71 28.47 -17.80
N GLY A 437 28.40 27.21 -18.13
CA GLY A 437 29.42 26.25 -18.60
C GLY A 437 30.28 25.58 -17.52
N PHE A 438 29.86 25.58 -16.25
CA PHE A 438 30.49 24.77 -15.20
C PHE A 438 29.79 23.40 -15.10
N GLU A 439 30.21 22.45 -15.95
CA GLU A 439 29.66 21.07 -15.98
C GLU A 439 30.13 20.16 -14.83
N ASN A 440 31.03 20.61 -13.94
CA ASN A 440 31.80 19.71 -13.07
C ASN A 440 31.50 19.75 -11.56
N ASP A 441 30.62 20.60 -11.04
CA ASP A 441 30.41 20.75 -9.59
C ASP A 441 28.95 20.53 -9.15
N VAL A 442 28.31 19.43 -9.57
CA VAL A 442 26.96 19.06 -9.09
C VAL A 442 26.97 17.62 -8.56
N GLU A 443 27.91 17.32 -7.68
CA GLU A 443 27.89 16.10 -6.87
C GLU A 443 27.30 16.42 -5.50
N ASP A 444 26.41 15.55 -4.98
CA ASP A 444 26.01 15.56 -3.57
C ASP A 444 27.23 15.17 -2.72
N ASN A 445 28.10 16.16 -2.52
CA ASN A 445 29.34 16.08 -1.78
C ASN A 445 29.12 16.21 -0.28
N PHE A 446 27.87 16.30 0.20
CA PHE A 446 27.58 16.43 1.62
C PHE A 446 28.26 15.31 2.41
N PHE A 447 28.05 14.07 1.97
CA PHE A 447 28.65 12.91 2.64
C PHE A 447 30.17 12.86 2.44
N GLN A 448 30.70 13.20 1.27
CA GLN A 448 32.14 13.19 1.02
C GLN A 448 32.91 14.25 1.85
N ARG A 449 32.33 15.44 2.04
CA ARG A 449 32.90 16.52 2.86
C ARG A 449 32.83 16.18 4.35
N HIS A 450 31.72 15.61 4.80
CA HIS A 450 31.52 15.30 6.21
C HIS A 450 32.17 13.97 6.65
N ILE A 451 32.44 13.02 5.74
CA ILE A 451 33.27 11.83 6.02
C ILE A 451 34.64 12.26 6.59
N ASN A 452 35.23 13.34 6.07
CA ASN A 452 36.53 13.83 6.53
C ASN A 452 36.46 14.65 7.85
N ILE A 453 35.33 15.30 8.16
CA ILE A 453 35.19 16.20 9.32
C ILE A 453 34.73 15.48 10.59
N ILE A 454 34.01 14.36 10.48
CA ILE A 454 33.47 13.62 11.65
C ILE A 454 34.58 12.80 12.38
N GLY A 455 35.85 12.91 11.99
CA GLY A 455 36.95 12.22 12.65
C GLY A 455 37.01 10.74 12.31
N TRP A 456 36.78 10.40 11.05
CA TRP A 456 36.82 9.03 10.53
C TRP A 456 38.20 8.67 9.97
N ASN A 457 39.24 8.81 10.79
CA ASN A 457 40.53 8.18 10.53
C ASN A 457 41.10 7.67 11.85
N GLN A 458 41.39 6.36 11.89
CA GLN A 458 42.32 5.82 12.88
C GLN A 458 43.69 6.41 12.57
N GLY A 459 44.09 7.45 13.31
CA GLY A 459 45.36 8.14 13.13
C GLY A 459 45.88 8.65 14.46
N THR A 460 47.03 8.11 14.85
CA THR A 460 47.77 8.31 16.10
C THR A 460 47.94 9.76 16.54
N GLU A 461 48.04 9.94 17.85
CA GLU A 461 48.17 11.16 18.68
C GLU A 461 49.25 12.19 18.28
N VAL A 462 49.95 11.99 17.17
CA VAL A 462 51.07 12.82 16.70
C VAL A 462 50.65 13.86 15.65
N THR A 463 49.57 13.65 14.89
CA THR A 463 49.12 14.59 13.84
C THR A 463 48.31 15.78 14.36
N ARG A 464 47.71 15.71 15.56
CA ARG A 464 46.94 16.83 16.14
C ARG A 464 47.79 18.06 16.47
N LYS A 465 49.11 17.91 16.66
CA LYS A 465 50.00 19.03 17.01
C LYS A 465 50.47 19.83 15.80
N ALA A 466 50.54 19.22 14.62
CA ALA A 466 51.04 19.89 13.41
C ALA A 466 49.93 20.69 12.68
N GLU A 467 48.68 20.22 12.70
CA GLU A 467 47.55 20.90 12.05
C GLU A 467 46.95 22.03 12.90
N ALA A 468 47.17 22.03 14.22
CA ALA A 468 46.73 23.11 15.11
C ALA A 468 47.52 24.41 14.90
N GLU A 469 48.75 24.34 14.38
CA GLU A 469 49.59 25.53 14.14
C GLU A 469 49.43 26.12 12.73
N THR A 470 48.78 25.42 11.79
CA THR A 470 48.59 25.89 10.41
C THR A 470 47.19 26.44 10.11
N LEU A 471 46.21 26.25 11.00
CA LEU A 471 44.80 26.66 10.82
C LEU A 471 44.41 27.97 11.53
N GLU A 472 45.35 28.68 12.16
CA GLU A 472 45.06 29.98 12.79
C GLU A 472 44.94 31.17 11.82
N SER A 473 45.19 30.98 10.52
CA SER A 473 44.95 32.02 9.52
C SER A 473 43.96 31.56 8.47
N SER A 474 42.77 32.15 8.50
CA SER A 474 41.70 32.18 7.48
C SER A 474 40.44 31.33 7.73
N SER A 475 39.33 32.08 7.82
CA SER A 475 37.92 31.70 7.86
C SER A 475 37.30 31.38 9.23
N SER A 476 36.64 32.42 9.73
CA SER A 476 35.93 32.52 10.99
C SER A 476 34.48 32.06 10.90
N THR A 477 34.04 31.39 11.97
CA THR A 477 32.67 31.41 12.55
C THR A 477 31.63 30.33 12.19
N TYR A 478 32.00 29.13 11.77
CA TYR A 478 31.03 28.00 11.75
C TYR A 478 31.50 26.69 12.42
N SER A 479 32.80 26.45 12.59
CA SER A 479 33.31 25.19 13.18
C SER A 479 33.25 25.10 14.71
N ASN A 480 33.05 26.20 15.45
CA ASN A 480 33.18 26.19 16.92
C ASN A 480 31.87 26.02 17.71
N LYS A 481 30.78 25.54 17.07
CA LYS A 481 29.49 25.24 17.75
C LYS A 481 29.01 23.80 17.64
N ILE A 482 29.87 22.86 17.24
CA ILE A 482 29.65 21.43 17.52
C ILE A 482 30.34 21.10 18.85
N ASN A 483 29.90 21.75 19.93
CA ASN A 483 30.33 21.40 21.28
C ASN A 483 29.11 21.00 22.10
N GLN A 484 29.12 19.70 22.46
CA GLN A 484 28.45 19.12 23.62
C GLN A 484 26.91 19.07 23.62
N THR A 485 26.30 18.45 22.61
CA THR A 485 25.23 17.50 22.95
C THR A 485 25.92 16.21 23.38
N GLN A 486 25.80 15.83 24.65
CA GLN A 486 26.35 14.58 25.19
C GLN A 486 25.97 13.41 24.27
N THR A 487 26.91 12.97 23.44
CA THR A 487 26.80 11.67 22.77
C THR A 487 26.66 10.64 23.88
N PRO A 488 25.63 9.77 23.87
CA PRO A 488 25.49 8.74 24.89
C PRO A 488 26.81 7.95 24.98
N ARG A 489 27.31 7.69 26.20
CA ARG A 489 28.46 6.81 26.37
C ARG A 489 28.03 5.38 26.05
N LEU A 490 28.20 5.00 24.78
CA LEU A 490 27.89 3.67 24.31
C LEU A 490 28.95 2.68 24.80
N LYS A 491 28.54 1.43 25.06
CA LYS A 491 29.51 0.35 25.35
C LYS A 491 30.43 0.14 24.14
N PRO A 492 31.71 -0.25 24.34
CA PRO A 492 32.68 -0.37 23.24
C PRO A 492 32.22 -1.26 22.08
N SER A 493 31.49 -2.35 22.36
CA SER A 493 30.93 -3.22 21.33
C SER A 493 29.90 -2.50 20.45
N VAL A 494 29.00 -1.72 21.06
CA VAL A 494 27.98 -0.92 20.35
C VAL A 494 28.63 0.19 19.54
N SER A 495 29.65 0.84 20.10
CA SER A 495 30.42 1.86 19.38
C SER A 495 31.18 1.28 18.18
N GLN A 496 31.78 0.11 18.31
CA GLN A 496 32.44 -0.59 17.19
C GLN A 496 31.45 -1.00 16.10
N TRP A 497 30.26 -1.46 16.51
CA TRP A 497 29.21 -1.83 15.57
C TRP A 497 28.68 -0.63 14.79
N ILE A 498 28.35 0.47 15.48
CA ILE A 498 27.92 1.72 14.83
C ILE A 498 28.99 2.20 13.86
N ALA A 499 30.25 2.21 14.26
CA ALA A 499 31.35 2.64 13.39
C ALA A 499 31.47 1.77 12.13
N LYS A 500 31.30 0.45 12.25
CA LYS A 500 31.34 -0.45 11.09
C LYS A 500 30.13 -0.25 10.17
N LEU A 501 28.96 0.02 10.74
CA LEU A 501 27.74 0.31 9.98
C LEU A 501 27.80 1.67 9.28
N GLU A 502 28.31 2.69 9.96
CA GLU A 502 28.67 3.99 9.39
C GLU A 502 29.58 3.80 8.18
N HIS A 503 30.66 3.04 8.36
CA HIS A 503 31.63 2.75 7.32
C HIS A 503 30.96 2.15 6.08
N GLU A 504 30.11 1.13 6.23
CA GLU A 504 29.41 0.57 5.06
C GLU A 504 28.41 1.53 4.44
N ILE A 505 27.61 2.27 5.22
CA ILE A 505 26.64 3.20 4.63
C ILE A 505 27.37 4.23 3.77
N CYS A 506 28.47 4.79 4.27
CA CYS A 506 29.27 5.77 3.55
C CYS A 506 30.03 5.17 2.36
N HIS A 507 30.72 4.03 2.56
CA HIS A 507 31.60 3.45 1.55
C HIS A 507 30.93 2.43 0.64
N GLU A 508 29.66 2.08 0.83
CA GLU A 508 28.94 1.16 -0.06
C GLU A 508 27.68 1.80 -0.64
N MET A 509 26.88 2.48 0.17
CA MET A 509 25.58 3.02 -0.26
C MET A 509 25.67 4.47 -0.74
N LEU A 510 26.52 5.28 -0.12
CA LEU A 510 26.66 6.72 -0.37
C LEU A 510 27.94 7.07 -1.17
N ARG A 511 28.44 6.13 -1.98
CA ARG A 511 29.50 6.43 -2.96
C ARG A 511 28.98 7.39 -4.05
N PRO A 512 29.67 8.52 -4.29
CA PRO A 512 29.34 9.43 -5.38
C PRO A 512 29.38 8.71 -6.73
N GLU A 513 30.43 7.90 -6.96
CA GLU A 513 30.59 7.12 -8.18
C GLU A 513 29.57 5.98 -8.25
N ARG A 514 28.60 6.13 -9.14
CA ARG A 514 27.51 5.17 -9.38
C ARG A 514 28.00 3.73 -9.64
N GLU A 515 29.15 3.57 -10.30
CA GLU A 515 29.66 2.26 -10.72
C GLU A 515 30.18 1.43 -9.55
N ASP A 516 30.76 2.09 -8.56
CA ASP A 516 31.33 1.46 -7.37
C ASP A 516 30.31 1.26 -6.25
N ARG A 517 29.20 2.02 -6.28
CA ARG A 517 28.12 1.91 -5.31
C ARG A 517 27.59 0.48 -5.25
N ALA A 518 27.30 -0.04 -4.07
CA ALA A 518 26.84 -1.41 -3.86
C ALA A 518 25.45 -1.68 -4.49
N ASP A 519 25.12 -2.95 -4.70
CA ASP A 519 23.74 -3.38 -4.98
C ASP A 519 23.13 -4.04 -3.74
N CYS A 520 21.83 -4.38 -3.80
CA CYS A 520 21.15 -5.03 -2.69
C CYS A 520 21.86 -6.31 -2.23
N LYS A 521 22.43 -7.10 -3.16
CA LYS A 521 23.09 -8.35 -2.81
C LYS A 521 24.32 -8.10 -1.94
N ARG A 522 25.21 -7.19 -2.37
CA ARG A 522 26.42 -6.84 -1.61
C ARG A 522 26.09 -6.28 -0.22
N ILE A 523 25.03 -5.47 -0.12
CA ILE A 523 24.57 -4.92 1.17
C ILE A 523 23.99 -6.02 2.07
N LEU A 524 23.26 -7.00 1.51
CA LEU A 524 22.72 -8.12 2.28
C LEU A 524 23.81 -9.06 2.79
N ASP A 525 24.86 -9.32 2.00
CA ASP A 525 26.00 -10.14 2.44
C ASP A 525 26.65 -9.54 3.69
N TYR A 526 26.73 -8.21 3.77
CA TYR A 526 27.15 -7.51 5.00
C TYR A 526 26.18 -7.78 6.16
N PHE A 527 24.88 -7.52 5.99
CA PHE A 527 23.92 -7.76 7.08
C PHE A 527 23.91 -9.23 7.55
N ASN A 528 24.08 -10.20 6.66
CA ASN A 528 24.15 -11.62 7.00
C ASN A 528 25.39 -11.95 7.84
N THR A 529 26.55 -11.40 7.47
CA THR A 529 27.79 -11.53 8.26
C THR A 529 27.60 -10.97 9.69
N PHE A 530 26.75 -9.96 9.87
CA PHE A 530 26.46 -9.36 11.17
C PHE A 530 25.49 -10.18 12.02
N VAL A 531 24.47 -10.77 11.39
CA VAL A 531 23.52 -11.66 12.07
C VAL A 531 24.25 -12.90 12.60
N GLU A 532 25.19 -13.46 11.84
CA GLU A 532 26.04 -14.59 12.29
C GLU A 532 26.87 -14.22 13.52
N ILE A 533 27.40 -12.99 13.59
CA ILE A 533 28.14 -12.49 14.76
C ILE A 533 27.20 -12.33 15.98
N GLN A 534 25.92 -11.96 15.79
CA GLN A 534 24.96 -11.79 16.89
C GLN A 534 24.60 -13.10 17.61
N VAL A 535 24.54 -14.24 16.90
CA VAL A 535 24.26 -15.56 17.50
C VAL A 535 25.35 -15.99 18.49
N SER A 536 26.55 -15.41 18.39
CA SER A 536 27.72 -15.74 19.22
C SER A 536 27.99 -14.78 20.39
N GLY A 537 27.27 -13.64 20.51
CA GLY A 537 27.65 -12.55 21.43
C GLY A 537 26.51 -12.00 22.30
N ASN A 538 26.77 -11.85 23.60
CA ASN A 538 25.83 -11.26 24.55
C ASN A 538 25.91 -9.72 24.51
N TRP A 539 25.12 -9.10 23.63
CA TRP A 539 25.02 -7.64 23.57
C TRP A 539 24.19 -7.13 24.76
N GLY A 540 24.83 -6.68 25.84
CA GLY A 540 24.16 -5.87 26.87
C GLY A 540 24.01 -4.44 26.36
N ILE A 541 23.00 -4.15 25.55
CA ILE A 541 22.78 -2.79 25.00
C ILE A 541 22.04 -1.97 26.07
N ASP A 542 22.76 -1.07 26.76
CA ASP A 542 22.13 0.05 27.46
C ASP A 542 22.30 1.28 26.57
N LEU A 543 21.20 1.74 25.97
CA LEU A 543 21.09 3.02 25.25
C LEU A 543 20.83 4.17 26.22
#